data_AF-A0A843T750-F1
#
_entry.id   AF-A0A843T750-F1
#
_cell.length_a   1.000
_cell.length_b   1.000
_cell.length_c   1.000
_cell.angle_alpha   90.00
_cell.angle_beta   90.00
_cell.angle_gamma   90.00
#
_symmetry.space_group_name_H-M   'P 1'
#
loop_
_entity.id
_entity.type
_entity.pdbx_description
1 polymer ?
#
loop_
_entity_poly.entity_id
_entity_poly.type
_entity_poly.pdbx_seq_one_letter_code
_entity_poly.pdbx_strand_id
1 'polypeptide(L)' 'MSHSLKIYDTCIGCTQCVRAYPKDGCKAKQIASAPRTEDCVGCKRCEFACPTDFLSVRVYLWHKTTHSMALAY' A
#
# COMPACT_ATOMS: atom_id res chain seq x y z
N MET A 1 -4.09 -9.34 -12.52
CA MET A 1 -2.97 -8.98 -11.62
C MET A 1 -3.13 -7.53 -11.21
N SER A 2 -3.43 -7.30 -9.94
CA SER A 2 -3.67 -5.98 -9.37
C SER A 2 -2.36 -5.25 -9.08
N HIS A 3 -2.40 -4.06 -8.49
CA HIS A 3 -1.19 -3.35 -8.08
C HIS A 3 -0.29 -4.21 -7.16
N SER A 4 1.00 -3.91 -7.11
CA SER A 4 1.97 -4.58 -6.25
C SER A 4 2.50 -3.59 -5.22
N LEU A 5 2.44 -3.95 -3.94
CA LEU A 5 2.93 -3.14 -2.84
C LEU A 5 4.05 -3.89 -2.16
N LYS A 6 5.29 -3.41 -2.35
CA LYS A 6 6.50 -4.01 -1.78
C LYS A 6 6.85 -3.29 -0.49
N ILE A 7 7.08 -4.07 0.55
CA ILE A 7 7.53 -3.59 1.85
C ILE A 7 8.89 -4.24 2.09
N TYR A 8 9.89 -3.40 2.35
CA TYR A 8 11.27 -3.83 2.55
C TYR A 8 11.54 -4.12 4.03
N ASP A 9 12.64 -4.83 4.28
CA ASP A 9 13.20 -5.20 5.57
C ASP A 9 13.62 -4.01 6.45
N THR A 10 13.78 -2.82 5.85
CA THR A 10 13.98 -1.55 6.57
C THR A 10 12.72 -1.05 7.32
N CYS A 11 11.59 -1.75 7.21
CA CYS A 11 10.35 -1.39 7.88
C CYS A 11 10.49 -1.47 9.41
N ILE A 12 10.34 -0.33 10.08
CA ILE A 12 10.41 -0.22 11.55
C ILE A 12 9.10 -0.57 12.28
N GLY A 13 8.07 -1.05 11.57
CA GLY A 13 6.79 -1.42 12.18
C GLY A 13 5.97 -0.24 12.74
N CYS A 14 6.18 0.99 12.27
CA CYS A 14 5.49 2.18 12.81
C CYS A 14 3.97 2.23 12.54
N THR A 15 3.45 1.35 11.67
CA THR A 15 2.02 1.21 11.29
C THR A 15 1.36 2.43 10.63
N GLN A 16 2.09 3.51 10.34
CA GLN A 16 1.53 4.73 9.75
C GLN A 16 0.95 4.50 8.34
N CYS A 17 1.57 3.62 7.55
CA CYS A 17 1.09 3.23 6.22
C CYS A 17 -0.27 2.51 6.23
N VAL A 18 -0.60 1.82 7.31
CA VAL A 18 -1.90 1.13 7.50
C VAL A 18 -3.01 2.17 7.73
N ARG A 19 -2.74 3.18 8.55
CA ARG A 19 -3.70 4.27 8.85
C ARG A 19 -3.95 5.18 7.66
N ALA A 20 -2.93 5.39 6.84
CA ALA A 20 -3.02 6.22 5.63
C ALA A 20 -3.73 5.50 4.48
N TYR A 21 -3.93 4.18 4.57
CA TYR A 21 -4.58 3.40 3.53
C TYR A 21 -6.10 3.64 3.58
N PRO A 22 -6.72 4.08 2.47
CA PRO A 22 -8.15 4.41 2.46
C PRO A 22 -9.11 3.19 2.51
N LYS A 23 -8.58 1.97 2.47
CA LYS A 23 -9.29 0.67 2.58
C LYS A 23 -8.44 -0.28 3.45
N ASP A 24 -8.99 -1.38 3.93
CA ASP A 24 -8.27 -2.40 4.74
C ASP A 24 -7.29 -3.27 3.90
N GLY A 25 -6.49 -2.65 3.03
CA GLY A 25 -5.54 -3.30 2.12
C GLY A 25 -4.19 -3.64 2.76
N CYS A 26 -3.82 -2.91 3.82
CA CYS A 26 -2.56 -3.09 4.56
C CYS A 26 -2.86 -3.57 5.99
N LYS A 27 -2.19 -4.63 6.44
CA LYS A 27 -2.32 -5.14 7.82
C LYS A 27 -1.07 -4.81 8.62
N ALA A 28 -1.28 -4.33 9.85
CA ALA A 28 -0.22 -4.14 10.83
C ALA A 28 0.21 -5.49 11.41
N LYS A 29 1.46 -5.88 11.17
CA LYS A 29 2.21 -6.94 11.87
C LYS A 29 3.57 -6.34 12.27
N GLN A 30 4.47 -7.11 12.90
CA GLN A 30 5.85 -6.65 13.18
C GLN A 30 6.54 -6.06 11.93
N ILE A 31 6.23 -6.60 10.75
CA ILE A 31 6.50 -5.99 9.45
C ILE A 31 5.15 -5.79 8.75
N ALA A 32 4.89 -4.58 8.25
CA ALA A 32 3.66 -4.32 7.51
C ALA A 32 3.55 -5.26 6.30
N SER A 33 2.34 -5.72 5.97
CA SER A 33 2.09 -6.56 4.80
C SER A 33 0.81 -6.11 4.10
N ALA A 34 0.80 -6.15 2.78
CA ALA A 34 -0.36 -5.82 1.97
C ALA A 34 -0.95 -7.08 1.32
N PRO A 35 -1.76 -7.87 2.05
CA PRO A 35 -2.33 -9.11 1.52
C PRO A 35 -3.47 -8.88 0.50
N ARG A 36 -4.07 -7.68 0.48
CA ARG A 36 -5.19 -7.33 -0.42
C ARG A 36 -4.78 -6.20 -1.37
N THR A 37 -3.91 -6.50 -2.32
CA THR A 37 -3.49 -5.50 -3.31
C THR A 37 -4.48 -5.34 -4.47
N GLU A 38 -5.52 -6.19 -4.56
CA GLU A 38 -6.68 -5.96 -5.44
C GLU A 38 -7.50 -4.72 -5.09
N ASP A 39 -7.46 -4.32 -3.82
CA ASP A 39 -8.18 -3.14 -3.35
C ASP A 39 -7.36 -1.85 -3.45
N CYS A 40 -6.10 -1.98 -3.88
CA CYS A 40 -5.21 -0.85 -4.05
C CYS A 40 -5.69 0.02 -5.20
N VAL A 41 -5.95 1.29 -4.90
CA VAL A 41 -6.24 2.34 -5.90
C VAL A 41 -4.99 3.10 -6.35
N GLY A 42 -3.81 2.72 -5.85
CA GLY A 42 -2.54 3.32 -6.24
C GLY A 42 -2.36 4.77 -5.76
N CYS A 43 -3.02 5.18 -4.68
CA CYS A 43 -2.96 6.55 -4.14
C CYS A 43 -1.59 6.98 -3.58
N LYS A 44 -0.65 6.04 -3.39
CA LYS A 44 0.69 6.25 -2.82
C LYS A 44 0.78 6.91 -1.45
N ARG A 45 -0.35 7.11 -0.74
CA ARG A 45 -0.37 7.65 0.63
C ARG A 45 0.45 6.83 1.62
N CYS A 46 0.58 5.53 1.37
CA CYS A 46 1.41 4.65 2.19
C CYS A 46 2.92 4.90 2.05
N GLU A 47 3.39 5.45 0.93
CA GLU A 47 4.79 5.88 0.74
C GLU A 47 5.02 7.14 1.57
N PHE A 48 4.17 8.16 1.40
CA PHE A 48 4.26 9.42 2.12
C PHE A 48 4.08 9.29 3.65
N ALA A 49 3.22 8.37 4.09
CA ALA A 49 3.02 8.11 5.51
C ALA A 49 4.15 7.28 6.13
N CYS A 50 5.07 6.73 5.34
CA CYS A 50 6.21 6.02 5.90
C CYS A 50 7.27 7.05 6.32
N PRO A 51 7.71 7.09 7.59
CA PRO A 51 8.74 8.04 8.02
C PRO A 51 10.11 7.79 7.36
N THR A 52 10.31 6.58 6.82
CA THR A 52 11.48 6.17 6.03
C THR A 52 11.22 6.22 4.51
N ASP A 53 10.00 6.65 4.12
CA ASP A 53 9.53 6.90 2.76
C ASP A 53 10.01 5.85 1.75
N PHE A 54 10.98 6.21 0.90
CA PHE A 54 11.50 5.41 -0.21
C PHE A 54 12.16 4.08 0.20
N LEU A 55 12.70 3.99 1.42
CA LEU A 55 13.48 2.81 1.83
C LEU A 55 12.60 1.62 2.20
N SER A 56 11.35 1.86 2.63
CA SER A 56 10.55 0.82 3.30
C SER A 56 9.26 0.44 2.59
N VAL A 57 8.64 1.31 1.79
CA VAL A 57 7.36 1.02 1.13
C VAL A 57 7.36 1.54 -0.30
N ARG A 58 6.95 0.72 -1.26
CA ARG A 58 6.79 1.13 -2.66
C ARG A 58 5.59 0.49 -3.37
N VAL A 59 4.82 1.31 -4.07
CA VAL A 59 3.65 0.92 -4.84
C VAL A 59 3.99 0.90 -6.33
N TYR A 60 3.88 -0.28 -6.92
CA TYR A 60 4.00 -0.50 -8.36
C TYR A 60 2.62 -0.71 -8.97
N LEU A 61 2.19 0.22 -9.82
CA LEU A 61 0.96 0.07 -10.61
C LEU A 61 1.27 -0.70 -11.89
N TRP A 62 0.58 -1.82 -12.09
CA TRP A 62 0.65 -2.61 -13.32
C TRP A 62 -0.66 -2.45 -14.12
N HIS A 63 -1.65 -3.33 -13.88
CA HIS A 63 -2.94 -3.23 -14.55
C HIS A 63 -3.91 -2.37 -13.74
N LYS A 64 -4.55 -1.44 -14.44
CA LYS A 64 -5.66 -0.64 -13.92
C LYS A 64 -6.95 -1.43 -14.11
N THR A 65 -7.52 -1.92 -13.01
CA THR A 65 -8.89 -2.45 -12.95
C THR A 65 -9.88 -1.31 -12.64
N THR A 66 -11.15 -1.48 -12.96
CA THR A 66 -12.23 -0.52 -12.64
C THR A 66 -12.21 -0.15 -11.15
N HIS A 67 -11.98 -1.14 -10.29
CA HIS A 67 -11.81 -0.96 -8.85
C HIS A 67 -10.60 -0.09 -8.48
N SER A 68 -9.45 -0.30 -9.14
CA SER A 68 -8.23 0.48 -8.90
C SER A 68 -8.30 1.93 -9.41
N MET A 69 -9.17 2.20 -10.39
CA MET A 69 -9.38 3.55 -10.92
C MET A 69 -10.39 4.36 -10.09
N ALA A 70 -10.93 3.78 -9.01
CA ALA A 70 -11.98 4.39 -8.19
C ALA A 70 -13.19 4.87 -9.01
N LEU A 71 -13.45 4.21 -10.16
CA LEU A 71 -14.61 4.49 -10.99
C LEU A 71 -15.79 3.69 -10.43
N ALA A 72 -16.82 4.39 -10.00
CA ALA A 72 -17.97 3.83 -9.28
C ALA A 72 -19.11 3.37 -10.22
N TYR A 73 -18.80 3.01 -11.47
CA TYR A 73 -19.80 2.71 -12.50
C TYR A 73 -19.39 1.53 -13.38
#